data_AF-A0A7W7YET4-F1
#
_entry.id   AF-A0A7W7YET4-F1
#
_cell.length_a   1.000
_cell.length_b   1.000
_cell.length_c   1.000
_cell.angle_alpha   90.00
_cell.angle_beta   90.00
_cell.angle_gamma   90.00
#
_symmetry.space_group_name_H-M   'P 1'
#
loop_
_entity.id
_entity.type
_entity.pdbx_description
1 polymer ?
#
loop_
_entity_poly.entity_id
_entity_poly.type
_entity_poly.pdbx_seq_one_letter_code
_entity_poly.pdbx_strand_id
1 'polypeptide(L)'
;MPSLHHLLFILLPLALAVRLYVRPRPAQLEFAEAVLRFCLGIGKWVLLVAPLWHLAVIVAHGGPDSLGTSIAWMGFLGTLISLHFACTGAGDILVGLGGMFGFTVPDSIQEILSLRSLTKDKAHWLLLLLLAVTPLAILWQTGSWDDAWLHLKSLHQPPRQTYATLLQQTRVRTDFHVLTIIAGLACLFGLPHSRDFLRVAAPWKATVCLLTFAFAIAMLWTHASPTP
;
A
#
# COMPACT_ATOMS: atom_id res chain seq x y z
N MET A 1 -6.65 6.46 25.22
CA MET A 1 -5.57 7.46 25.23
C MET A 1 -5.11 7.65 23.79
N PRO A 2 -5.02 8.87 23.24
CA PRO A 2 -4.57 9.04 21.87
C PRO A 2 -3.15 8.49 21.75
N SER A 3 -2.97 7.49 20.89
CA SER A 3 -1.67 6.86 20.65
C SER A 3 -0.71 7.90 20.06
N LEU A 4 0.58 7.77 20.38
CA LEU A 4 1.67 8.64 19.92
C LEU A 4 1.64 8.88 18.39
N HIS A 5 1.09 7.94 17.63
CA HIS A 5 0.85 8.01 16.19
C HIS A 5 -0.13 9.11 15.76
N HIS A 6 -1.21 9.36 16.51
CA HIS A 6 -2.14 10.44 16.22
C HIS A 6 -1.55 11.83 16.50
N LEU A 7 -0.77 11.94 17.59
CA LEU A 7 -0.06 13.17 17.92
C LEU A 7 1.01 13.50 16.88
N LEU A 8 1.73 12.50 16.37
CA LEU A 8 2.75 12.69 15.33
C LEU A 8 2.12 13.10 13.98
N PHE A 9 0.93 12.59 13.66
CA PHE A 9 0.20 12.96 12.45
C PHE A 9 -0.34 14.40 12.47
N ILE A 10 -0.62 14.95 13.66
CA ILE A 10 -1.14 16.32 13.85
C ILE A 10 -0.02 17.33 14.12
N LEU A 11 0.99 16.97 14.92
CA LEU A 11 2.08 17.86 15.29
C LEU A 11 3.10 18.05 14.18
N LEU A 12 3.33 17.04 13.32
CA LEU A 12 4.25 17.16 12.19
C LEU A 12 3.83 18.23 11.17
N PRO A 13 2.56 18.29 10.70
CA PRO A 13 2.12 19.38 9.83
C PRO A 13 2.08 20.75 10.54
N LEU A 14 1.83 20.80 11.86
CA LEU A 14 1.87 22.04 12.64
C LEU A 14 3.30 22.59 12.78
N ALA A 15 4.27 21.71 13.11
CA ALA A 15 5.69 22.07 13.17
C ALA A 15 6.24 22.48 11.78
N LEU A 16 5.72 21.87 10.71
CA LEU A 16 5.92 22.28 9.32
C LEU A 16 5.42 23.69 9.05
N ALA A 17 4.18 23.98 9.46
CA ALA A 17 3.56 25.28 9.27
C ALA A 17 4.35 26.40 9.99
N VAL A 18 4.82 26.12 11.21
CA VAL A 18 5.69 27.04 11.96
C VAL A 18 7.04 27.25 11.23
N ARG A 19 7.65 26.18 10.69
CA ARG A 19 8.90 26.30 9.93
C ARG A 19 8.73 27.07 8.61
N LEU A 20 7.58 26.91 7.94
CA LEU A 20 7.21 27.65 6.73
C LEU A 20 6.99 29.15 6.99
N TYR A 21 6.47 29.50 8.18
CA TYR A 21 6.35 30.89 8.62
C TYR A 21 7.72 31.55 8.86
N VAL A 22 8.68 30.78 9.39
CA VAL A 22 10.02 31.29 9.74
C VAL A 22 10.95 31.46 8.52
N ARG A 23 10.78 30.68 7.45
CA ARG A 23 11.55 30.83 6.20
C ARG A 23 10.69 30.57 4.95
N PRO A 24 9.99 31.59 4.43
CA PRO A 24 9.30 31.45 3.15
C PRO A 24 10.32 31.25 2.03
N ARG A 25 10.25 30.12 1.31
CA ARG A 25 10.84 29.99 -0.02
C ARG A 25 9.82 30.47 -1.05
N PRO A 26 10.21 31.13 -2.15
CA PRO A 26 9.30 31.35 -3.26
C PRO A 26 8.78 29.98 -3.72
N ALA A 27 7.47 29.88 -3.95
CA ALA A 27 6.82 28.65 -4.40
C ALA A 27 7.36 28.28 -5.79
N GLN A 28 8.44 27.49 -5.83
CA GLN A 28 8.95 26.89 -7.04
C GLN A 28 7.97 25.80 -7.50
N LEU A 29 7.90 25.53 -8.80
CA LEU A 29 7.15 24.40 -9.37
C LEU A 29 7.44 23.07 -8.64
N GLU A 30 8.65 22.94 -8.07
CA GLU A 30 9.09 21.80 -7.26
C GLU A 30 8.26 21.59 -5.98
N PHE A 31 7.76 22.66 -5.33
CA PHE A 31 6.94 22.53 -4.12
C PHE A 31 5.55 21.99 -4.44
N ALA A 32 4.91 22.50 -5.50
CA ALA A 32 3.62 22.00 -5.94
C ALA A 32 3.71 20.54 -6.38
N GLU A 33 4.77 20.16 -7.11
CA GLU A 33 5.01 18.76 -7.47
C GLU A 33 5.22 17.86 -6.24
N ALA A 34 5.94 18.36 -5.22
CA ALA A 34 6.17 17.63 -3.98
C ALA A 34 4.87 17.34 -3.23
N VAL A 35 3.97 18.33 -3.13
CA VAL A 35 2.63 18.15 -2.53
C VAL A 35 1.82 17.12 -3.31
N LEU A 36 1.83 17.18 -4.65
CA LEU A 36 1.09 16.21 -5.47
C LEU A 36 1.64 14.79 -5.33
N ARG A 37 2.97 14.61 -5.28
CA ARG A 37 3.61 13.31 -5.01
C ARG A 37 3.22 12.78 -3.63
N PHE A 38 3.23 13.63 -2.61
CA PHE A 38 2.79 13.26 -1.28
C PHE A 38 1.32 12.80 -1.26
N CYS A 39 0.43 13.57 -1.89
CA CYS A 39 -1.00 13.22 -2.01
C CYS A 39 -1.21 11.86 -2.71
N LEU A 40 -0.50 11.59 -3.81
CA LEU A 40 -0.55 10.30 -4.50
C LEU A 40 0.00 9.16 -3.64
N GLY A 41 1.10 9.41 -2.91
CA GLY A 41 1.71 8.43 -2.02
C GLY A 41 0.75 7.99 -0.91
N ILE A 42 0.10 8.96 -0.25
CA ILE A 42 -0.95 8.66 0.74
C ILE A 42 -2.15 7.97 0.09
N GLY A 43 -2.58 8.42 -1.10
CA GLY A 43 -3.65 7.78 -1.85
C GLY A 43 -3.41 6.29 -2.09
N LYS A 44 -2.24 5.93 -2.62
CA LYS A 44 -1.83 4.53 -2.82
C LYS A 44 -1.81 3.74 -1.51
N TRP A 45 -1.28 4.35 -0.45
CA TRP A 45 -1.16 3.67 0.84
C TRP A 45 -2.53 3.34 1.44
N VAL A 46 -3.43 4.31 1.47
CA VAL A 46 -4.74 4.12 2.11
C VAL A 46 -5.70 3.32 1.24
N LEU A 47 -5.70 3.55 -0.09
CA LEU A 47 -6.69 2.93 -0.98
C LEU A 47 -6.30 1.54 -1.48
N LEU A 48 -5.00 1.23 -1.54
CA LEU A 48 -4.50 -0.04 -2.06
C LEU A 48 -3.78 -0.83 -0.99
N VAL A 49 -2.73 -0.27 -0.37
CA VAL A 49 -1.86 -1.01 0.56
C VAL A 49 -2.65 -1.45 1.80
N ALA A 50 -3.32 -0.53 2.49
CA ALA A 50 -4.06 -0.84 3.71
C ALA A 50 -5.14 -1.93 3.52
N PRO A 51 -6.06 -1.84 2.54
CA PRO A 51 -7.10 -2.86 2.37
C PRO A 51 -6.54 -4.21 1.88
N LEU A 52 -5.53 -4.22 1.01
CA LEU A 52 -4.90 -5.47 0.55
C LEU A 52 -4.12 -6.16 1.67
N TRP A 53 -3.42 -5.39 2.50
CA TRP A 53 -2.74 -5.89 3.69
C TRP A 53 -3.74 -6.45 4.71
N HIS A 54 -4.84 -5.73 4.96
CA HIS A 54 -5.89 -6.19 5.86
C HIS A 54 -6.53 -7.50 5.37
N LEU A 55 -6.80 -7.61 4.06
CA LEU A 55 -7.25 -8.86 3.45
C LEU A 55 -6.25 -9.99 3.73
N ALA A 56 -4.96 -9.75 3.47
CA ALA A 56 -3.92 -10.75 3.69
C ALA A 56 -3.86 -11.20 5.17
N VAL A 57 -3.97 -10.26 6.11
CA VAL A 57 -4.02 -10.54 7.55
C VAL A 57 -5.25 -11.39 7.92
N ILE A 58 -6.44 -11.10 7.39
CA ILE A 58 -7.63 -11.92 7.65
C ILE A 58 -7.42 -13.36 7.16
N VAL A 59 -6.85 -13.51 5.96
CA VAL A 59 -6.58 -14.84 5.40
C VAL A 59 -5.51 -15.56 6.23
N ALA A 60 -4.45 -14.88 6.64
CA ALA A 60 -3.40 -15.43 7.48
C ALA A 60 -3.92 -15.92 8.85
N HIS A 61 -4.82 -15.17 9.49
CA HIS A 61 -5.38 -15.50 10.81
C HIS A 61 -6.57 -16.47 10.77
N GLY A 62 -7.07 -16.84 9.59
CA GLY A 62 -8.22 -17.73 9.45
C GLY A 62 -8.00 -19.14 10.03
N GLY A 63 -6.74 -19.55 10.18
CA GLY A 63 -6.34 -20.87 10.68
C GLY A 63 -6.16 -21.92 9.56
N PRO A 64 -5.40 -22.99 9.83
CA PRO A 64 -4.97 -23.95 8.80
C PRO A 64 -6.09 -24.89 8.29
N ASP A 65 -7.11 -25.15 9.10
CA ASP A 65 -8.21 -26.07 8.78
C ASP A 65 -9.36 -25.42 7.99
N SER A 66 -9.31 -24.10 7.80
CA SER A 66 -10.38 -23.27 7.23
C SER A 66 -10.00 -22.62 5.89
N LEU A 67 -8.76 -22.80 5.43
CA LEU A 67 -8.21 -22.10 4.25
C LEU A 67 -8.42 -22.85 2.93
N GLY A 68 -9.53 -22.60 2.24
CA GLY A 68 -9.68 -23.08 0.86
C GLY A 68 -8.60 -22.50 -0.08
N THR A 69 -8.12 -23.30 -1.05
CA THR A 69 -7.05 -22.93 -1.99
C THR A 69 -7.29 -21.59 -2.70
N SER A 70 -8.53 -21.29 -3.07
CA SER A 70 -8.87 -20.00 -3.69
C SER A 70 -8.64 -18.81 -2.77
N ILE A 71 -8.96 -18.91 -1.47
CA ILE A 71 -8.70 -17.84 -0.50
C ILE A 71 -7.19 -17.70 -0.25
N ALA A 72 -6.48 -18.83 -0.15
CA ALA A 72 -5.04 -18.82 0.05
C ALA A 72 -4.33 -18.02 -1.07
N TRP A 73 -4.73 -18.24 -2.33
CA TRP A 73 -4.25 -17.45 -3.47
C TRP A 73 -4.65 -15.97 -3.39
N MET A 74 -5.85 -15.65 -2.90
CA MET A 74 -6.26 -14.26 -2.69
C MET A 74 -5.39 -13.55 -1.65
N GLY A 75 -5.09 -14.20 -0.51
CA GLY A 75 -4.20 -13.65 0.51
C GLY A 75 -2.76 -13.49 0.02
N PHE A 76 -2.27 -14.48 -0.74
CA PHE A 76 -0.94 -14.44 -1.35
C PHE A 76 -0.81 -13.30 -2.37
N LEU A 77 -1.75 -13.19 -3.32
CA LEU A 77 -1.77 -12.11 -4.30
C LEU A 77 -1.99 -10.74 -3.65
N GLY A 78 -2.86 -10.66 -2.63
CA GLY A 78 -3.08 -9.46 -1.84
C GLY A 78 -1.79 -8.96 -1.19
N THR A 79 -1.03 -9.86 -0.55
CA THR A 79 0.28 -9.56 0.04
C THR A 79 1.27 -9.08 -1.02
N LEU A 80 1.36 -9.80 -2.15
CA LEU A 80 2.29 -9.48 -3.24
C LEU A 80 2.04 -8.07 -3.80
N ILE A 81 0.79 -7.75 -4.12
CA ILE A 81 0.37 -6.46 -4.66
C ILE A 81 0.56 -5.36 -3.60
N SER A 82 0.20 -5.65 -2.34
CA SER A 82 0.39 -4.72 -1.23
C SER A 82 1.86 -4.36 -1.03
N LEU A 83 2.79 -5.31 -1.10
CA LEU A 83 4.24 -5.05 -0.98
C LEU A 83 4.75 -4.17 -2.12
N HIS A 84 4.30 -4.41 -3.36
CA HIS A 84 4.66 -3.57 -4.49
C HIS A 84 4.21 -2.11 -4.29
N PHE A 85 2.94 -1.91 -3.92
CA PHE A 85 2.41 -0.56 -3.69
C PHE A 85 2.94 0.08 -2.41
N ALA A 86 3.35 -0.69 -1.40
CA ALA A 86 3.99 -0.17 -0.19
C ALA A 86 5.35 0.46 -0.52
N CYS A 87 6.18 -0.21 -1.33
CA CYS A 87 7.46 0.34 -1.77
C CYS A 87 7.29 1.64 -2.58
N THR A 88 6.41 1.61 -3.59
CA THR A 88 6.19 2.77 -4.47
C THR A 88 5.50 3.93 -3.73
N GLY A 89 4.54 3.63 -2.85
CA GLY A 89 3.87 4.61 -2.01
C GLY A 89 4.80 5.24 -0.98
N ALA A 90 5.66 4.46 -0.32
CA ALA A 90 6.68 4.97 0.60
C ALA A 90 7.65 5.92 -0.12
N GLY A 91 8.09 5.56 -1.34
CA GLY A 91 8.93 6.43 -2.16
C GLY A 91 8.27 7.77 -2.49
N ASP A 92 7.00 7.75 -2.90
CA ASP A 92 6.24 8.96 -3.23
C ASP A 92 6.04 9.88 -2.02
N ILE A 93 5.74 9.30 -0.84
CA ILE A 93 5.62 10.03 0.41
C ILE A 93 6.96 10.66 0.80
N LEU A 94 8.05 9.87 0.75
CA LEU A 94 9.38 10.33 1.14
C LEU A 94 9.88 11.48 0.25
N VAL A 95 9.68 11.38 -1.07
CA VAL A 95 10.05 12.44 -2.02
C VAL A 95 9.15 13.67 -1.88
N GLY A 96 7.84 13.48 -1.68
CA GLY A 96 6.91 14.57 -1.46
C GLY A 96 7.20 15.35 -0.19
N LEU A 97 7.46 14.65 0.92
CA LEU A 97 7.93 15.28 2.16
C LEU A 97 9.26 16.00 1.95
N GLY A 98 10.21 15.38 1.24
CA GLY A 98 11.49 16.00 0.90
C GLY A 98 11.33 17.36 0.23
N GLY A 99 10.55 17.43 -0.84
CA GLY A 99 10.30 18.70 -1.53
C GLY A 99 9.55 19.73 -0.68
N MET A 100 8.60 19.29 0.17
CA MET A 100 7.86 20.19 1.07
C MET A 100 8.74 20.76 2.20
N PHE A 101 9.67 19.96 2.73
CA PHE A 101 10.57 20.34 3.82
C PHE A 101 11.92 20.91 3.36
N GLY A 102 12.20 20.87 2.06
CA GLY A 102 13.40 21.39 1.45
C GLY A 102 14.62 20.48 1.53
N PHE A 103 14.45 19.15 1.65
CA PHE A 103 15.52 18.16 1.49
C PHE A 103 15.32 17.32 0.23
N THR A 104 16.39 17.07 -0.51
CA THR A 104 16.35 16.28 -1.74
C THR A 104 16.66 14.81 -1.45
N VAL A 105 15.76 13.91 -1.84
CA VAL A 105 16.02 12.47 -1.75
C VAL A 105 16.98 12.07 -2.88
N PRO A 106 18.09 11.37 -2.60
CA PRO A 106 19.01 10.87 -3.63
C PRO A 106 18.30 10.05 -4.71
N ASP A 107 18.67 10.25 -5.97
CA ASP A 107 18.05 9.53 -7.10
C ASP A 107 18.17 8.01 -6.99
N SER A 108 19.27 7.49 -6.43
CA SER A 108 19.46 6.05 -6.18
C SER A 108 18.38 5.45 -5.28
N ILE A 109 18.00 6.17 -4.21
CA ILE A 109 16.95 5.75 -3.29
C ILE A 109 15.59 5.84 -3.98
N GLN A 110 15.35 6.87 -4.78
CA GLN A 110 14.12 7.00 -5.54
C GLN A 110 13.95 5.88 -6.58
N GLU A 111 15.03 5.46 -7.24
CA GLU A 111 15.00 4.35 -8.20
C GLU A 111 14.69 3.00 -7.54
N ILE A 112 15.25 2.75 -6.35
CA ILE A 112 14.96 1.55 -5.56
C ILE A 112 13.51 1.52 -5.12
N LEU A 113 13.01 2.60 -4.49
CA LEU A 113 11.64 2.67 -3.96
C LEU A 113 10.58 2.72 -5.06
N SER A 114 10.89 3.35 -6.20
CA SER A 114 10.02 3.28 -7.37
C SER A 114 10.06 1.90 -8.04
N LEU A 115 10.92 0.96 -7.65
CA LEU A 115 11.09 -0.34 -8.30
C LEU A 115 11.34 -0.24 -9.81
N ARG A 116 11.77 0.92 -10.31
CA ARG A 116 11.73 1.25 -11.74
C ARG A 116 12.82 0.53 -12.52
N SER A 117 14.03 0.50 -11.96
CA SER A 117 15.17 -0.27 -12.49
C SER A 117 14.83 -1.76 -12.57
N LEU A 118 14.07 -2.26 -11.60
CA LEU A 118 13.65 -3.66 -11.55
C LEU A 118 12.45 -3.95 -12.47
N THR A 119 11.58 -2.97 -12.73
CA THR A 119 10.38 -3.16 -13.57
C THR A 119 10.69 -3.08 -15.07
N LYS A 120 11.61 -2.21 -15.51
CA LYS A 120 11.91 -2.01 -16.94
C LYS A 120 12.79 -3.09 -17.56
N ASP A 121 13.93 -3.38 -16.94
CA ASP A 121 14.93 -4.26 -17.54
C ASP A 121 14.84 -5.70 -17.03
N LYS A 122 14.20 -5.90 -15.87
CA LYS A 122 14.26 -7.14 -15.09
C LYS A 122 12.94 -7.47 -14.40
N ALA A 123 11.81 -7.28 -15.08
CA ALA A 123 10.48 -7.52 -14.50
C ALA A 123 10.34 -8.90 -13.85
N HIS A 124 10.98 -9.93 -14.41
CA HIS A 124 11.04 -11.27 -13.83
C HIS A 124 11.82 -11.31 -12.51
N TRP A 125 12.92 -10.56 -12.36
CA TRP A 125 13.64 -10.45 -11.07
C TRP A 125 12.82 -9.71 -10.03
N LEU A 126 12.08 -8.67 -10.41
CA LEU A 126 11.18 -8.00 -9.49
C LEU A 126 10.11 -8.96 -8.98
N LEU A 127 9.50 -9.72 -9.90
CA LEU A 127 8.52 -10.73 -9.55
C LEU A 127 9.13 -11.81 -8.66
N LEU A 128 10.32 -12.32 -8.96
CA LEU A 128 11.03 -13.31 -8.15
C LEU A 128 11.35 -12.77 -6.75
N LEU A 129 11.82 -11.52 -6.64
CA LEU A 129 12.10 -10.88 -5.36
C LEU A 129 10.83 -10.73 -4.53
N LEU A 130 9.75 -10.23 -5.13
CA LEU A 130 8.47 -10.09 -4.44
C LEU A 130 7.90 -11.45 -4.04
N LEU A 131 8.00 -12.47 -4.90
CA LEU A 131 7.63 -13.85 -4.59
C LEU A 131 8.47 -14.45 -3.47
N ALA A 132 9.76 -14.12 -3.37
CA ALA A 132 10.63 -14.57 -2.28
C ALA A 132 10.33 -13.85 -0.95
N VAL A 133 9.94 -12.57 -1.00
CA VAL A 133 9.58 -11.78 0.18
C VAL A 133 8.18 -12.11 0.68
N THR A 134 7.26 -12.55 -0.18
CA THR A 134 5.86 -12.82 0.19
C THR A 134 5.73 -13.89 1.29
N PRO A 135 6.44 -15.04 1.27
CA PRO A 135 6.48 -15.99 2.39
C PRO A 135 6.95 -15.37 3.71
N LEU A 136 7.95 -14.48 3.68
CA LEU A 136 8.43 -13.77 4.86
C LEU A 136 7.37 -12.80 5.38
N ALA A 137 6.65 -12.13 4.49
CA ALA A 137 5.54 -11.26 4.86
C ALA A 137 4.36 -12.05 5.44
N ILE A 138 4.07 -13.24 4.94
CA ILE A 138 3.03 -14.14 5.49
C ILE A 138 3.46 -14.64 6.87
N LEU A 139 4.72 -15.01 7.04
CA LEU A 139 5.28 -15.36 8.35
C LEU A 139 5.17 -14.21 9.34
N TRP A 140 5.48 -12.99 8.89
CA TRP A 140 5.31 -11.79 9.71
C TRP A 140 3.85 -11.57 10.13
N GLN A 141 2.90 -11.80 9.21
CA GLN A 141 1.47 -11.62 9.48
C GLN A 141 0.89 -12.68 10.42
N THR A 142 1.30 -13.94 10.27
CA THR A 142 0.83 -15.06 11.10
C THR A 142 1.49 -15.09 12.47
N GLY A 143 2.74 -14.60 12.58
CA GLY A 143 3.51 -14.64 13.81
C GLY A 143 3.96 -16.04 14.23
N SER A 144 3.59 -17.09 13.48
CA SER A 144 3.91 -18.49 13.75
C SER A 144 4.44 -19.16 12.48
N TRP A 145 5.46 -20.01 12.64
CA TRP A 145 6.01 -20.77 11.51
C TRP A 145 5.03 -21.83 10.99
N ASP A 146 4.26 -22.45 11.88
CA ASP A 146 3.33 -23.51 11.53
C ASP A 146 2.16 -23.00 10.66
N ASP A 147 1.55 -21.87 11.03
CA ASP A 147 0.43 -21.30 10.26
C ASP A 147 0.92 -20.74 8.92
N ALA A 148 2.10 -20.12 8.89
CA ALA A 148 2.72 -19.66 7.64
C ALA A 148 2.97 -20.83 6.68
N TRP A 149 3.51 -21.94 7.19
CA TRP A 149 3.76 -23.14 6.40
C TRP A 149 2.46 -23.75 5.88
N LEU A 150 1.42 -23.81 6.72
CA LEU A 150 0.11 -24.33 6.34
C LEU A 150 -0.57 -23.44 5.30
N HIS A 151 -0.44 -22.11 5.41
CA HIS A 151 -0.90 -21.18 4.38
C HIS A 151 -0.21 -21.45 3.04
N LEU A 152 1.12 -21.59 3.01
CA LEU A 152 1.86 -21.91 1.79
C LEU A 152 1.48 -23.28 1.21
N LYS A 153 1.24 -24.28 2.07
CA LYS A 153 0.77 -25.61 1.66
C LYS A 153 -0.63 -25.55 1.05
N SER A 154 -1.51 -24.71 1.61
CA SER A 154 -2.89 -24.53 1.14
C SER A 154 -3.01 -23.94 -0.27
N LEU A 155 -1.94 -23.29 -0.77
CA LEU A 155 -1.85 -22.82 -2.17
C LEU A 155 -1.93 -23.97 -3.19
N HIS A 156 -1.46 -25.15 -2.82
CA HIS A 156 -1.39 -26.31 -3.72
C HIS A 156 -2.32 -27.47 -3.30
N GLN A 157 -2.65 -27.56 -2.01
CA GLN A 157 -3.49 -28.63 -1.48
C GLN A 157 -4.72 -28.03 -0.79
N PRO A 158 -5.95 -28.29 -1.26
CA PRO A 158 -7.13 -27.85 -0.55
C PRO A 158 -7.26 -28.63 0.78
N PRO A 159 -7.52 -27.97 1.93
CA PRO A 159 -7.89 -28.69 3.14
C PRO A 159 -9.23 -29.41 2.97
N ARG A 160 -9.52 -30.36 3.86
CA ARG A 160 -10.83 -31.03 3.87
C ARG A 160 -11.93 -29.98 4.05
N GLN A 161 -12.88 -29.92 3.11
CA GLN A 161 -14.00 -28.99 3.18
C GLN A 161 -14.79 -29.21 4.48
N THR A 162 -14.69 -28.24 5.38
CA THR A 162 -15.33 -28.26 6.70
C THR A 162 -16.27 -27.05 6.77
N TYR A 163 -17.30 -27.07 7.61
CA TYR A 163 -18.20 -25.90 7.73
C TYR A 163 -17.45 -24.59 8.05
N ALA A 164 -16.33 -24.67 8.77
CA ALA A 164 -15.41 -23.57 9.01
C ALA A 164 -14.76 -23.01 7.73
N THR A 165 -14.37 -23.87 6.77
CA THR A 165 -13.79 -23.42 5.49
C THR A 165 -14.80 -22.64 4.67
N LEU A 166 -16.07 -23.07 4.66
CA LEU A 166 -17.13 -22.42 3.90
C LEU A 166 -17.52 -21.06 4.51
N LEU A 167 -17.59 -20.96 5.84
CA LEU A 167 -17.86 -19.70 6.53
C LEU A 167 -16.73 -18.69 6.38
N GLN A 168 -15.48 -19.15 6.35
CA GLN A 168 -14.35 -18.27 6.05
C GLN A 168 -14.33 -17.86 4.58
N GLN A 169 -14.67 -18.77 3.65
CA GLN A 169 -14.84 -18.45 2.24
C GLN A 169 -15.91 -17.38 2.05
N THR A 170 -17.05 -17.46 2.72
CA THR A 170 -18.10 -16.44 2.58
C THR A 170 -17.74 -15.12 3.27
N ARG A 171 -17.01 -15.14 4.40
CA ARG A 171 -16.55 -13.93 5.09
C ARG A 171 -15.46 -13.17 4.32
N VAL A 172 -14.53 -13.88 3.68
CA VAL A 172 -13.42 -13.27 2.92
C VAL A 172 -13.83 -12.97 1.48
N ARG A 173 -14.72 -13.78 0.88
CA ARG A 173 -15.28 -13.52 -0.45
C ARG A 173 -16.44 -12.54 -0.36
N THR A 174 -16.22 -11.41 0.28
CA THR A 174 -17.08 -10.24 0.07
C THR A 174 -16.69 -9.58 -1.25
N ASP A 175 -17.66 -9.06 -1.99
CA ASP A 175 -17.44 -8.43 -3.30
C ASP A 175 -16.36 -7.33 -3.21
N PHE A 176 -16.29 -6.64 -2.07
CA PHE A 176 -15.28 -5.63 -1.78
C PHE A 176 -13.84 -6.14 -1.88
N HIS A 177 -13.53 -7.29 -1.31
CA HIS A 177 -12.17 -7.84 -1.31
C HIS A 177 -11.70 -8.24 -2.71
N VAL A 178 -12.60 -8.83 -3.50
CA VAL A 178 -12.35 -9.17 -4.90
C VAL A 178 -12.16 -7.90 -5.73
N LEU A 179 -13.00 -6.88 -5.53
CA LEU A 179 -12.86 -5.59 -6.21
C LEU A 179 -11.54 -4.90 -5.87
N THR A 180 -11.06 -4.94 -4.62
CA THR A 180 -9.74 -4.36 -4.26
C THR A 180 -8.57 -5.08 -4.92
N ILE A 181 -8.62 -6.41 -5.08
CA ILE A 181 -7.57 -7.15 -5.80
C ILE A 181 -7.61 -6.78 -7.29
N ILE A 182 -8.80 -6.74 -7.90
CA ILE A 182 -8.97 -6.35 -9.31
C ILE A 182 -8.49 -4.91 -9.53
N ALA A 183 -8.87 -3.99 -8.64
CA ALA A 183 -8.43 -2.60 -8.69
C ALA A 183 -6.90 -2.50 -8.51
N GLY A 184 -6.31 -3.26 -7.59
CA GLY A 184 -4.86 -3.34 -7.40
C GLY A 184 -4.13 -3.86 -8.65
N LEU A 185 -4.63 -4.92 -9.28
CA LEU A 185 -4.09 -5.45 -10.53
C LEU A 185 -4.25 -4.45 -11.68
N ALA A 186 -5.42 -3.83 -11.83
CA ALA A 186 -5.67 -2.81 -12.84
C ALA A 186 -4.74 -1.59 -12.66
N CYS A 187 -4.50 -1.18 -11.41
CA CYS A 187 -3.53 -0.12 -11.10
C CYS A 187 -2.10 -0.55 -11.42
N LEU A 188 -1.74 -1.79 -11.15
CA LEU A 188 -0.39 -2.32 -11.37
C LEU A 188 -0.03 -2.35 -12.87
N PHE A 189 -0.99 -2.71 -13.73
CA PHE A 189 -0.77 -2.80 -15.17
C PHE A 189 -1.14 -1.52 -15.95
N GLY A 190 -2.08 -0.73 -15.43
CA GLY A 190 -2.69 0.39 -16.16
C GLY A 190 -2.15 1.77 -15.77
N LEU A 191 -1.60 1.96 -14.56
CA LEU A 191 -1.16 3.28 -14.12
C LEU A 191 0.34 3.49 -14.36
N PRO A 192 0.73 4.62 -14.98
CA PRO A 192 2.14 4.98 -15.08
C PRO A 192 2.70 5.27 -13.69
N HIS A 193 4.01 5.06 -13.51
CA HIS A 193 4.70 5.46 -12.29
C HIS A 193 4.41 6.92 -11.95
N SER A 194 4.19 7.20 -10.68
CA SER A 194 3.92 8.55 -10.12
C SER A 194 4.92 9.59 -10.61
N ARG A 195 6.22 9.24 -10.66
CA ARG A 195 7.29 10.08 -11.19
C ARG A 195 7.06 10.44 -12.66
N ASP A 196 6.60 9.52 -13.50
CA ASP A 196 6.33 9.78 -14.93
C ASP A 196 5.03 10.52 -15.15
N PHE A 197 4.01 10.20 -14.35
CA PHE A 197 2.72 10.87 -14.39
C PHE A 197 2.87 12.38 -14.15
N LEU A 198 3.69 12.78 -13.18
CA LEU A 198 3.90 14.17 -12.79
C LEU A 198 4.97 14.93 -13.61
N ARG A 199 5.68 14.28 -14.54
CA ARG A 199 6.69 14.96 -15.41
C ARG A 199 6.13 16.13 -16.21
N VAL A 200 4.89 16.01 -16.67
CA VAL A 200 4.20 17.08 -17.41
C VAL A 200 3.19 17.70 -16.47
N ALA A 201 3.49 18.92 -16.02
CA ALA A 201 2.59 19.72 -15.20
C ALA A 201 1.31 20.02 -15.99
N ALA A 202 0.19 19.44 -15.55
CA ALA A 202 -1.12 19.69 -16.13
C ALA A 202 -2.15 19.83 -15.00
N PRO A 203 -3.05 20.83 -15.06
CA PRO A 203 -3.95 21.14 -13.96
C PRO A 203 -4.91 19.99 -13.66
N TRP A 204 -5.34 19.22 -14.67
CA TRP A 204 -6.19 18.06 -14.46
C TRP A 204 -5.51 16.95 -13.65
N LYS A 205 -4.18 16.79 -13.77
CA LYS A 205 -3.43 15.80 -12.98
C LYS A 205 -3.39 16.19 -11.51
N ALA A 206 -3.25 17.49 -11.23
CA ALA A 206 -3.33 18.01 -9.87
C ALA A 206 -4.71 17.72 -9.25
N THR A 207 -5.78 17.95 -10.00
CA THR A 207 -7.15 17.61 -9.58
C THR A 207 -7.29 16.12 -9.27
N VAL A 208 -6.77 15.23 -10.13
CA VAL A 208 -6.80 13.77 -9.88
C VAL A 208 -6.05 13.41 -8.58
N CYS A 209 -4.87 13.98 -8.34
CA CYS A 209 -4.09 13.71 -7.13
C CYS A 209 -4.84 14.17 -5.87
N LEU A 210 -5.43 15.37 -5.92
CA LEU A 210 -6.19 15.95 -4.81
C LEU A 210 -7.49 15.17 -4.54
N LEU A 211 -8.22 14.77 -5.58
CA LEU A 211 -9.41 13.93 -5.45
C LEU A 211 -9.06 12.56 -4.88
N THR A 212 -7.97 11.94 -5.35
CA THR A 212 -7.49 10.65 -4.82
C THR A 212 -7.13 10.78 -3.34
N PHE A 213 -6.46 11.87 -2.96
CA PHE A 213 -6.15 12.16 -1.56
C PHE A 213 -7.40 12.42 -0.71
N ALA A 214 -8.33 13.26 -1.19
CA ALA A 214 -9.57 13.54 -0.48
C ALA A 214 -10.41 12.28 -0.28
N PHE A 215 -10.50 11.42 -1.31
CA PHE A 215 -11.15 10.13 -1.22
C PHE A 215 -10.44 9.19 -0.24
N ALA A 216 -9.11 9.14 -0.26
CA ALA A 216 -8.32 8.38 0.70
C ALA A 216 -8.58 8.84 2.15
N ILE A 217 -8.60 10.15 2.41
CA ILE A 217 -8.92 10.69 3.73
C ILE A 217 -10.36 10.33 4.12
N ALA A 218 -11.33 10.48 3.22
CA ALA A 218 -12.71 10.07 3.48
C ALA A 218 -12.80 8.58 3.85
N MET A 219 -12.12 7.70 3.10
CA MET A 219 -12.07 6.26 3.40
C MET A 219 -11.41 5.99 4.76
N LEU A 220 -10.34 6.69 5.11
CA LEU A 220 -9.67 6.53 6.40
C LEU A 220 -10.60 6.82 7.59
N TRP A 221 -11.50 7.81 7.44
CA TRP A 221 -12.53 8.10 8.43
C TRP A 221 -13.60 7.00 8.52
N THR A 222 -13.91 6.33 7.42
CA THR A 222 -14.85 5.19 7.44
C THR A 222 -14.26 3.94 8.09
N HIS A 223 -12.93 3.76 8.05
CA HIS A 223 -12.23 2.67 8.74
C HIS A 223 -12.03 2.93 10.24
N ALA A 224 -12.24 4.16 10.72
CA ALA A 224 -12.19 4.52 12.13
C ALA A 224 -13.59 4.39 12.77
N SER A 225 -14.04 3.17 13.06
CA SER A 225 -15.19 2.92 13.96
C SER A 225 -14.97 1.65 14.78
N PRO A 226 -15.58 1.56 15.97
CA PRO A 226 -14.90 1.33 17.24
C PRO A 226 -14.54 -0.14 17.46
N THR A 227 -13.33 -0.40 17.96
CA THR A 227 -13.07 -1.66 18.65
C THR A 227 -13.98 -1.75 19.88
N PRO A 228 -14.70 -2.86 20.11
CA PRO A 228 -15.36 -3.11 21.40
C PRO A 228 -14.33 -3.19 22.54
#